data_AF-A0A7X0UDN9-F1
#
_entry.id   AF-A0A7X0UDN9-F1
#
_cell.length_a   1.000
_cell.length_b   1.000
_cell.length_c   1.000
_cell.angle_alpha   90.00
_cell.angle_beta   90.00
_cell.angle_gamma   90.00
#
_symmetry.space_group_name_H-M   'P 1'
#
loop_
_entity.id
_entity.type
_entity.pdbx_description
1 polymer ?
#
loop_
_entity_poly.entity_id
_entity_poly.type
_entity_poly.pdbx_seq_one_letter_code
_entity_poly.pdbx_strand_id
1 'polypeptide(L)'
;ALMPNNSVQGWLARVRASLKDVLGKLTGNPQAFDGQDLVDLAFGIAQLERSASAPPQNGLERPNGSAPPAPYLPIQMSRGAGKDGAGTAKEKGPLGSENNPRPVPLTDFKVRITTDNDPSNAITMLVDGEDVVFAGIEITDDGPILSIEKTVLKKSSKEYVRIDAHGVTEAMLKAAISYYIETKGAPPAGLPGSLADDNRINFQKEFDKHRESNHNGTADDWAQAAIRDISFGKARQKLGYGVFEIELLGSINVGDLKNVPKKINIIARQY
;
A
#
# COMPACT_ATOMS: atom_id res chain seq x y z
N ALA A 1 -36.79 -19.68 23.32
CA ALA A 1 -37.45 -19.54 22.00
C ALA A 1 -36.39 -19.09 20.98
N LEU A 2 -36.14 -19.89 19.95
CA LEU A 2 -35.26 -19.51 18.84
C LEU A 2 -35.93 -18.34 18.09
N MET A 3 -35.29 -17.17 18.12
CA MET A 3 -35.87 -15.94 17.57
C MET A 3 -35.93 -16.02 16.02
N PRO A 4 -36.99 -15.48 15.39
CA PRO A 4 -37.18 -15.58 13.95
C PRO A 4 -36.03 -14.90 13.18
N ASN A 5 -35.51 -15.61 12.18
CA ASN A 5 -34.34 -15.24 11.37
C ASN A 5 -34.45 -13.88 10.65
N ASN A 6 -35.67 -13.34 10.54
CA ASN A 6 -36.01 -12.18 9.71
C ASN A 6 -36.34 -10.94 10.55
N SER A 7 -36.07 -10.96 11.86
CA SER A 7 -36.29 -9.82 12.73
C SER A 7 -35.01 -8.98 12.89
N VAL A 8 -35.18 -7.66 13.06
CA VAL A 8 -34.08 -6.72 13.40
C VAL A 8 -33.33 -7.18 14.66
N GLN A 9 -34.02 -7.80 15.61
CA GLN A 9 -33.43 -8.39 16.81
C GLN A 9 -32.53 -9.60 16.50
N GLY A 10 -32.94 -10.46 15.56
CA GLY A 10 -32.11 -11.55 15.05
C GLY A 10 -30.87 -11.06 14.30
N TRP A 11 -30.99 -9.97 13.54
CA TRP A 11 -29.85 -9.32 12.90
C TRP A 11 -28.86 -8.75 13.93
N LEU A 12 -29.34 -8.00 14.93
CA LEU A 12 -28.51 -7.46 16.02
C LEU A 12 -27.78 -8.55 16.80
N ALA A 13 -28.42 -9.70 17.04
CA ALA A 13 -27.81 -10.83 17.72
C ALA A 13 -26.62 -11.42 16.93
N ARG A 14 -26.73 -11.49 15.59
CA ARG A 14 -25.68 -11.98 14.70
C ARG A 14 -24.51 -11.01 14.61
N VAL A 15 -24.78 -9.71 14.46
CA VAL A 15 -23.74 -8.67 14.48
C VAL A 15 -22.97 -8.70 15.81
N ARG A 16 -23.67 -8.84 16.94
CA ARG A 16 -23.03 -8.98 18.26
C ARG A 16 -22.17 -10.24 18.37
N ALA A 17 -22.56 -11.35 17.76
CA ALA A 17 -21.76 -12.58 17.78
C ALA A 17 -20.47 -12.43 16.96
N SER A 18 -20.55 -11.88 15.75
CA SER A 18 -19.38 -11.62 14.90
C SER A 18 -18.42 -10.60 15.53
N LEU A 19 -18.94 -9.54 16.16
CA LEU A 19 -18.12 -8.58 16.90
C LEU A 19 -17.44 -9.21 18.12
N LYS A 20 -18.11 -10.13 18.82
CA LYS A 20 -17.50 -10.86 19.96
C LYS A 20 -16.38 -11.79 19.50
N ASP A 21 -16.52 -12.44 18.34
CA ASP A 21 -15.49 -13.32 17.79
C ASP A 21 -14.24 -12.53 17.38
N VAL A 22 -14.45 -11.39 16.70
CA VAL A 22 -13.39 -10.43 16.36
C VAL A 22 -12.71 -9.89 17.61
N LEU A 23 -13.48 -9.46 18.62
CA LEU A 23 -12.95 -8.98 19.89
C LEU A 23 -12.20 -10.08 20.65
N GLY A 24 -12.66 -11.33 20.58
CA GLY A 24 -11.98 -12.49 21.16
C GLY A 24 -10.60 -12.72 20.54
N LYS A 25 -10.50 -12.62 19.20
CA LYS A 25 -9.20 -12.69 18.50
C LYS A 25 -8.30 -11.51 18.86
N LEU A 26 -8.84 -10.30 18.90
CA LEU A 26 -8.11 -9.08 19.21
C LEU A 26 -7.55 -9.07 20.65
N THR A 27 -8.27 -9.67 21.59
CA THR A 27 -7.88 -9.75 23.00
C THR A 27 -7.00 -10.97 23.33
N GLY A 28 -7.20 -12.10 22.64
CA GLY A 28 -6.48 -13.34 22.89
C GLY A 28 -5.17 -13.50 22.10
N ASN A 29 -5.11 -12.97 20.88
CA ASN A 29 -3.89 -12.96 20.07
C ASN A 29 -3.90 -11.78 19.07
N PRO A 30 -3.69 -10.54 19.57
CA PRO A 30 -3.75 -9.34 18.74
C PRO A 30 -2.75 -9.35 17.57
N GLN A 31 -1.67 -10.13 17.65
CA GLN A 31 -0.65 -10.23 16.60
C GLN A 31 -1.09 -11.09 15.40
N ALA A 32 -2.09 -11.96 15.59
CA ALA A 32 -2.69 -12.77 14.53
C ALA A 32 -3.86 -12.06 13.83
N PHE A 33 -4.30 -10.91 14.36
CA PHE A 33 -5.32 -10.08 13.75
C PHE A 33 -4.68 -9.17 12.69
N ASP A 34 -5.11 -9.29 11.43
CA ASP A 34 -4.64 -8.41 10.36
C ASP A 34 -5.79 -7.67 9.65
N GLY A 35 -5.44 -6.76 8.75
CA GLY A 35 -6.43 -5.97 8.01
C GLY A 35 -7.38 -6.82 7.16
N GLN A 36 -6.99 -8.06 6.81
CA GLN A 36 -7.84 -8.98 6.06
C GLN A 36 -8.96 -9.54 6.95
N ASP A 37 -8.75 -9.73 8.25
CA ASP A 37 -9.82 -10.13 9.18
C ASP A 37 -10.97 -9.10 9.22
N LEU A 38 -10.67 -7.80 9.07
CA LEU A 38 -11.68 -6.74 8.98
C LEU A 38 -12.43 -6.76 7.64
N VAL A 39 -11.72 -7.07 6.55
CA VAL A 39 -12.32 -7.23 5.22
C VAL A 39 -13.21 -8.46 5.20
N ASP A 40 -12.76 -9.59 5.75
CA ASP A 40 -13.52 -10.83 5.82
C ASP A 40 -14.75 -10.69 6.73
N LEU A 41 -14.65 -9.90 7.81
CA LEU A 41 -15.79 -9.50 8.63
C LEU A 41 -16.81 -8.68 7.81
N ALA A 42 -16.35 -7.67 7.08
CA ALA A 42 -17.22 -6.83 6.26
C ALA A 42 -17.91 -7.63 5.14
N PHE A 43 -17.17 -8.52 4.47
CA PHE A 43 -17.72 -9.43 3.46
C PHE A 43 -18.70 -10.43 4.06
N GLY A 44 -18.39 -11.01 5.22
CA GLY A 44 -19.28 -11.92 5.95
C GLY A 44 -20.60 -11.24 6.33
N ILE A 45 -20.56 -10.00 6.84
CA ILE A 45 -21.75 -9.21 7.14
C ILE A 45 -22.54 -8.94 5.84
N ALA A 46 -21.90 -8.50 4.76
CA ALA A 46 -22.55 -8.18 3.50
C ALA A 46 -23.20 -9.42 2.81
N GLN A 47 -22.56 -10.59 2.90
CA GLN A 47 -23.11 -11.83 2.33
C GLN A 47 -24.34 -12.32 3.11
N LEU A 48 -24.34 -12.13 4.43
CA LEU A 48 -25.48 -12.42 5.31
C LEU A 48 -26.63 -11.43 5.10
N GLU A 49 -26.35 -10.16 4.80
CA GLU A 49 -27.34 -9.15 4.40
C GLU A 49 -28.02 -9.51 3.06
N ARG A 50 -27.25 -9.99 2.08
CA ARG A 50 -27.80 -10.49 0.80
C ARG A 50 -28.72 -11.70 0.99
N SER A 51 -28.38 -12.58 1.92
CA SER A 51 -29.15 -13.80 2.21
C SER A 51 -30.46 -13.50 2.95
N ALA A 52 -30.49 -12.44 3.75
CA ALA A 52 -31.70 -11.94 4.42
C ALA A 52 -32.60 -11.08 3.51
N SER A 53 -32.06 -10.59 2.39
CA SER A 53 -32.75 -9.65 1.48
C SER A 53 -33.15 -10.26 0.13
N ALA A 54 -32.99 -11.57 -0.06
CA ALA A 54 -33.38 -12.24 -1.30
C ALA A 54 -34.92 -12.24 -1.46
N PRO A 55 -35.47 -11.74 -2.59
CA PRO A 55 -36.90 -11.86 -2.87
C PRO A 55 -37.28 -13.34 -3.01
N PRO A 56 -38.51 -13.74 -2.64
CA PRO A 56 -38.99 -15.08 -2.96
C PRO A 56 -38.94 -15.27 -4.47
N GLN A 57 -38.21 -16.27 -4.93
CA GLN A 57 -38.28 -16.72 -6.32
C GLN A 57 -39.70 -17.23 -6.58
N ASN A 58 -40.54 -16.39 -7.17
CA ASN A 58 -41.79 -16.80 -7.76
C ASN A 58 -41.53 -17.37 -9.15
N GLY A 59 -41.90 -18.64 -9.35
CA GLY A 59 -42.12 -19.20 -10.68
C GLY A 59 -41.49 -20.56 -10.93
N LEU A 60 -41.90 -21.58 -10.16
CA LEU A 60 -42.25 -22.94 -10.63
C LEU A 60 -42.65 -23.77 -9.39
N GLU A 61 -43.91 -24.21 -9.37
CA GLU A 61 -44.52 -24.97 -8.28
C GLU A 61 -43.75 -26.26 -7.95
N ARG A 62 -43.59 -26.55 -6.65
CA ARG A 62 -43.46 -27.93 -6.15
C ARG A 62 -44.54 -28.18 -5.09
N PRO A 63 -45.41 -29.18 -5.28
CA PRO A 63 -46.32 -29.63 -4.24
C PRO A 63 -45.57 -30.49 -3.23
N ASN A 64 -45.96 -30.37 -1.96
CA ASN A 64 -45.49 -31.10 -0.76
C ASN A 64 -44.12 -30.72 -0.15
N GLY A 65 -44.20 -30.16 1.06
CA GLY A 65 -43.38 -30.55 2.20
C GLY A 65 -41.98 -29.91 2.33
N SER A 66 -41.88 -28.93 3.25
CA SER A 66 -40.67 -28.46 3.91
C SER A 66 -39.58 -27.84 3.03
N ALA A 67 -39.39 -26.52 3.18
CA ALA A 67 -38.14 -25.88 2.76
C ALA A 67 -36.97 -26.56 3.49
N PRO A 68 -35.90 -26.98 2.79
CA PRO A 68 -34.71 -27.46 3.48
C PRO A 68 -34.18 -26.33 4.37
N PRO A 69 -33.85 -26.60 5.64
CA PRO A 69 -33.17 -25.61 6.46
C PRO A 69 -31.91 -25.20 5.70
N ALA A 70 -31.78 -23.90 5.40
CA ALA A 70 -30.52 -23.36 4.92
C ALA A 70 -29.44 -23.85 5.89
N PRO A 71 -28.39 -24.54 5.41
CA PRO A 71 -27.39 -25.08 6.30
C PRO A 71 -26.85 -23.92 7.14
N TYR A 72 -26.89 -24.09 8.46
CA TYR A 72 -26.01 -23.37 9.38
C TYR A 72 -24.59 -23.70 8.93
N LEU A 73 -24.08 -22.97 7.94
CA LEU A 73 -22.66 -22.82 7.78
C LEU A 73 -22.30 -21.78 8.83
N PRO A 74 -21.66 -22.15 9.97
CA PRO A 74 -20.85 -21.16 10.67
C PRO A 74 -19.99 -20.47 9.60
N ILE A 75 -19.75 -19.17 9.74
CA ILE A 75 -18.80 -18.46 8.87
C ILE A 75 -17.54 -19.33 8.86
N GLN A 76 -17.35 -20.10 7.79
CA GLN A 76 -16.16 -20.90 7.62
C GLN A 76 -15.13 -19.86 7.26
N MET A 77 -14.46 -19.35 8.29
CA MET A 77 -13.15 -18.77 8.14
C MET A 77 -12.28 -19.90 7.61
N SER A 78 -12.24 -20.03 6.28
CA SER A 78 -11.54 -21.07 5.55
C SER A 78 -10.04 -20.84 5.67
N ARG A 79 -9.50 -21.12 6.85
CA ARG A 79 -8.16 -21.65 7.07
C ARG A 79 -8.23 -22.54 8.30
N GLY A 80 -8.60 -23.80 8.08
CA GLY A 80 -8.02 -24.85 8.91
C GLY A 80 -6.50 -24.72 8.83
N ALA A 81 -5.80 -24.84 9.95
CA ALA A 81 -4.35 -24.82 10.02
C ALA A 81 -3.78 -25.86 9.03
N GLY A 82 -3.48 -25.40 7.82
CA GLY A 82 -3.13 -26.22 6.67
C GLY A 82 -1.66 -26.57 6.70
N LYS A 83 -1.37 -27.84 6.42
CA LYS A 83 -0.03 -28.39 6.13
C LYS A 83 0.46 -27.98 4.73
N ASP A 84 0.24 -26.73 4.32
CA ASP A 84 0.58 -26.20 2.99
C ASP A 84 1.72 -25.17 3.03
N GLY A 85 2.47 -25.10 4.14
CA GLY A 85 3.60 -24.16 4.24
C GLY A 85 3.17 -22.69 4.29
N ALA A 86 1.86 -22.40 4.36
CA ALA A 86 1.31 -21.10 4.77
C ALA A 86 1.42 -20.85 6.29
N GLY A 87 2.13 -21.74 7.00
CA GLY A 87 2.37 -21.71 8.43
C GLY A 87 3.74 -21.14 8.74
N THR A 88 3.81 -19.82 8.80
CA THR A 88 4.55 -18.97 9.75
C THR A 88 4.56 -17.59 9.12
N ALA A 89 3.51 -16.79 9.37
CA ALA A 89 3.73 -15.35 9.36
C ALA A 89 4.97 -15.14 10.23
N LYS A 90 6.05 -14.58 9.66
CA LYS A 90 7.29 -14.32 10.40
C LYS A 90 6.88 -13.74 11.74
N GLU A 91 7.30 -14.38 12.82
CA GLU A 91 6.93 -13.99 14.18
C GLU A 91 7.21 -12.49 14.30
N LYS A 92 6.14 -11.70 14.30
CA LYS A 92 6.26 -10.25 14.35
C LYS A 92 6.83 -9.96 15.74
N GLY A 93 7.96 -9.25 15.78
CA GLY A 93 8.56 -8.82 17.05
C GLY A 93 7.58 -7.99 17.88
N PRO A 94 7.97 -7.53 19.08
CA PRO A 94 7.13 -6.62 19.85
C PRO A 94 6.73 -5.40 19.01
N LEU A 95 5.53 -4.86 19.24
CA LEU A 95 5.06 -3.66 18.54
C LEU A 95 6.08 -2.54 18.73
N GLY A 96 6.45 -1.87 17.64
CA GLY A 96 7.49 -0.85 17.64
C GLY A 96 8.91 -1.40 17.41
N SER A 97 9.07 -2.70 17.14
CA SER A 97 10.33 -3.26 16.65
C SER A 97 10.47 -3.09 15.13
N GLU A 98 11.68 -3.22 14.61
CA GLU A 98 11.95 -3.12 13.16
C GLU A 98 11.08 -4.08 12.32
N ASN A 99 10.86 -5.28 12.84
CA ASN A 99 10.07 -6.32 12.18
C ASN A 99 8.56 -6.22 12.48
N ASN A 100 8.15 -5.30 13.38
CA ASN A 100 6.75 -5.02 13.70
C ASN A 100 6.58 -3.52 14.03
N PRO A 101 6.84 -2.62 13.07
CA PRO A 101 6.82 -1.19 13.32
C PRO A 101 5.40 -0.76 13.67
N ARG A 102 5.27 0.17 14.61
CA ARG A 102 3.95 0.69 14.99
C ARG A 102 3.37 1.50 13.82
N PRO A 103 2.15 1.19 13.36
CA PRO A 103 1.49 2.00 12.35
C PRO A 103 1.15 3.38 12.92
N VAL A 104 1.42 4.42 12.14
CA VAL A 104 1.02 5.80 12.44
C VAL A 104 0.16 6.34 11.30
N PRO A 105 -0.89 7.13 11.61
CA PRO A 105 -1.71 7.74 10.58
C PRO A 105 -0.89 8.75 9.79
N LEU A 106 -1.21 8.90 8.51
CA LEU A 106 -0.67 9.96 7.69
C LEU A 106 -1.23 11.31 8.15
N THR A 107 -0.35 12.24 8.51
CA THR A 107 -0.69 13.62 8.86
C THR A 107 0.14 14.60 8.00
N ASP A 108 0.03 15.90 8.27
CA ASP A 108 0.73 16.92 7.49
C ASP A 108 2.25 16.77 7.60
N PHE A 109 2.90 16.84 6.44
CA PHE A 109 4.35 16.88 6.35
C PHE A 109 4.86 18.30 6.49
N LYS A 110 6.02 18.45 7.13
CA LYS A 110 6.82 19.67 7.14
C LYS A 110 8.08 19.45 6.32
N VAL A 111 8.33 20.33 5.37
CA VAL A 111 9.58 20.35 4.60
C VAL A 111 10.55 21.28 5.30
N ARG A 112 11.76 20.79 5.56
CA ARG A 112 12.87 21.55 6.12
C ARG A 112 14.01 21.53 5.12
N ILE A 113 14.30 22.67 4.51
CA ILE A 113 15.46 22.87 3.66
C ILE A 113 16.20 24.08 4.21
N THR A 114 17.49 23.91 4.55
CA THR A 114 18.36 24.96 5.08
C THR A 114 19.27 25.51 3.98
N THR A 115 20.07 24.64 3.37
CA THR A 115 20.95 24.94 2.22
C THR A 115 21.03 23.72 1.30
N ASP A 116 21.41 23.91 0.04
CA ASP A 116 21.29 22.87 -0.99
C ASP A 116 22.03 21.55 -0.66
N ASN A 117 23.14 21.62 0.07
CA ASN A 117 23.98 20.47 0.44
C ASN A 117 23.88 20.07 1.93
N ASP A 118 22.85 20.54 2.64
CA ASP A 118 22.71 20.22 4.06
C ASP A 118 22.09 18.83 4.25
N PRO A 119 22.77 17.88 4.92
CA PRO A 119 22.23 16.54 5.18
C PRO A 119 21.01 16.55 6.12
N SER A 120 20.70 17.68 6.76
CA SER A 120 19.49 17.85 7.56
C SER A 120 18.24 18.19 6.75
N ASN A 121 18.39 18.44 5.44
CA ASN A 121 17.27 18.66 4.55
C ASN A 121 16.35 17.43 4.53
N ALA A 122 15.09 17.62 4.91
CA ALA A 122 14.20 16.50 5.20
C ALA A 122 12.73 16.85 5.07
N ILE A 123 11.92 15.81 4.89
CA ILE A 123 10.48 15.83 5.11
C ILE A 123 10.20 15.14 6.45
N THR A 124 9.58 15.86 7.38
CA THR A 124 9.23 15.36 8.71
C THR A 124 7.73 15.28 8.91
N MET A 125 7.28 14.40 9.80
CA MET A 125 5.89 14.30 10.25
C MET A 125 5.86 14.26 11.78
N LEU A 126 4.89 14.94 12.39
CA LEU A 126 4.76 14.96 13.85
C LEU A 126 4.15 13.64 14.36
N VAL A 127 4.89 12.92 15.19
CA VAL A 127 4.48 11.63 15.77
C VAL A 127 4.66 11.69 17.30
N ASP A 128 3.55 11.69 18.03
CA ASP A 128 3.48 11.85 19.49
C ASP A 128 4.32 13.04 20.01
N GLY A 129 4.26 14.18 19.30
CA GLY A 129 4.99 15.40 19.68
C GLY A 129 6.46 15.47 19.22
N GLU A 130 6.98 14.47 18.51
CA GLU A 130 8.32 14.47 17.91
C GLU A 130 8.24 14.63 16.39
N ASP A 131 9.08 15.50 15.81
CA ASP A 131 9.25 15.58 14.36
C ASP A 131 10.11 14.40 13.89
N VAL A 132 9.47 13.41 13.27
CA VAL A 132 10.12 12.21 12.76
C VAL A 132 10.43 12.39 11.28
N VAL A 133 11.67 12.12 10.87
CA VAL A 133 12.13 12.22 9.47
C VAL A 133 11.64 11.00 8.70
N PHE A 134 10.89 11.21 7.62
CA PHE A 134 10.42 10.15 6.72
C PHE A 134 10.99 10.25 5.30
N ALA A 135 11.63 11.37 4.96
CA ALA A 135 12.43 11.45 3.76
C ALA A 135 13.62 12.39 3.92
N GLY A 136 14.78 12.01 3.41
CA GLY A 136 15.89 12.94 3.14
C GLY A 136 15.67 13.67 1.82
N ILE A 137 16.16 14.90 1.72
CA ILE A 137 16.10 15.71 0.51
C ILE A 137 17.51 16.12 0.10
N GLU A 138 17.89 15.79 -1.13
CA GLU A 138 19.08 16.33 -1.78
C GLU A 138 18.63 17.32 -2.86
N ILE A 139 19.24 18.51 -2.89
CA ILE A 139 18.88 19.54 -3.88
C ILE A 139 19.90 19.50 -5.01
N THR A 140 19.42 19.31 -6.24
CA THR A 140 20.26 19.38 -7.44
C THR A 140 19.74 20.44 -8.40
N ASP A 141 20.50 20.72 -9.46
CA ASP A 141 20.10 21.64 -10.53
C ASP A 141 18.80 21.20 -11.22
N ASP A 142 18.51 19.90 -11.24
CA ASP A 142 17.31 19.32 -11.83
C ASP A 142 16.10 19.31 -10.88
N GLY A 143 16.30 19.61 -9.60
CA GLY A 143 15.26 19.63 -8.57
C GLY A 143 15.59 18.76 -7.35
N PRO A 144 14.62 18.59 -6.43
CA PRO A 144 14.83 17.81 -5.22
C PRO A 144 14.78 16.30 -5.49
N ILE A 145 15.79 15.57 -5.05
CA ILE A 145 15.80 14.12 -4.95
C ILE A 145 15.27 13.73 -3.56
N LEU A 146 14.22 12.91 -3.52
CA LEU A 146 13.64 12.42 -2.26
C LEU A 146 14.04 10.97 -1.99
N SER A 147 14.69 10.75 -0.85
CA SER A 147 14.98 9.43 -0.29
C SER A 147 13.94 9.08 0.76
N ILE A 148 12.85 8.42 0.33
CA ILE A 148 11.67 8.16 1.16
C ILE A 148 11.82 6.84 1.93
N GLU A 149 11.66 6.91 3.25
CA GLU A 149 11.62 5.77 4.16
C GLU A 149 10.22 5.64 4.75
N LYS A 150 9.50 4.55 4.48
CA LYS A 150 8.15 4.34 5.03
C LYS A 150 8.16 3.87 6.49
N THR A 151 9.25 3.21 6.89
CA THR A 151 9.49 2.72 8.25
C THR A 151 10.74 3.40 8.77
N VAL A 152 10.64 4.03 9.94
CA VAL A 152 11.71 4.88 10.49
C VAL A 152 11.84 4.68 11.99
N LEU A 153 13.07 4.81 12.49
CA LEU A 153 13.36 4.74 13.92
C LEU A 153 13.08 6.10 14.59
N LYS A 154 12.07 6.15 15.46
CA LYS A 154 11.81 7.29 16.34
C LYS A 154 12.89 7.35 17.41
N LYS A 155 13.66 8.45 17.45
CA LYS A 155 14.92 8.50 18.21
C LYS A 155 14.70 8.52 19.72
N SER A 156 13.65 9.21 20.18
CA SER A 156 13.36 9.36 21.61
C SER A 156 12.95 8.05 22.29
N SER A 157 12.06 7.29 21.65
CA SER A 157 11.51 6.03 22.19
C SER A 157 12.25 4.78 21.73
N LYS A 158 13.17 4.90 20.75
CA LYS A 158 13.80 3.77 20.04
C LYS A 158 12.79 2.82 19.40
N GLU A 159 11.65 3.36 19.01
CA GLU A 159 10.55 2.64 18.40
C GLU A 159 10.58 2.82 16.88
N TYR A 160 10.41 1.74 16.12
CA TYR A 160 10.16 1.82 14.69
C TYR A 160 8.69 2.16 14.45
N VAL A 161 8.45 3.21 13.69
CA VAL A 161 7.12 3.64 13.25
C VAL A 161 7.00 3.54 11.74
N ARG A 162 5.81 3.26 11.24
CA ARG A 162 5.53 3.17 9.81
C ARG A 162 4.27 3.92 9.44
N ILE A 163 4.32 4.71 8.38
CA ILE A 163 3.10 5.33 7.84
C ILE A 163 2.30 4.24 7.14
N ASP A 164 1.13 3.91 7.70
CA ASP A 164 0.24 2.89 7.15
C ASP A 164 -0.90 3.53 6.36
N ALA A 165 -0.52 4.16 5.24
CA ALA A 165 -1.46 4.81 4.34
C ALA A 165 -1.09 4.55 2.87
N HIS A 166 -2.09 4.57 2.01
CA HIS A 166 -1.86 4.65 0.57
C HIS A 166 -1.45 6.08 0.19
N GLY A 167 -0.64 6.22 -0.86
CA GLY A 167 -0.29 7.53 -1.41
C GLY A 167 0.77 8.33 -0.64
N VAL A 168 1.46 7.75 0.35
CA VAL A 168 2.52 8.43 1.12
C VAL A 168 3.55 9.12 0.23
N THR A 169 4.02 8.43 -0.82
CA THR A 169 4.96 9.01 -1.80
C THR A 169 4.38 10.23 -2.51
N GLU A 170 3.11 10.18 -2.92
CA GLU A 170 2.44 11.30 -3.58
C GLU A 170 2.31 12.49 -2.61
N ALA A 171 1.94 12.24 -1.36
CA ALA A 171 1.82 13.27 -0.33
C ALA A 171 3.16 13.95 -0.01
N MET A 172 4.27 13.18 0.07
CA MET A 172 5.60 13.73 0.27
C MET A 172 6.08 14.56 -0.92
N LEU A 173 5.83 14.10 -2.15
CA LEU A 173 6.14 14.88 -3.36
C LEU A 173 5.32 16.17 -3.41
N LYS A 174 4.03 16.14 -3.06
CA LYS A 174 3.20 17.34 -2.93
C LYS A 174 3.77 18.31 -1.91
N ALA A 175 4.18 17.83 -0.74
CA ALA A 175 4.78 18.68 0.29
C ALA A 175 6.06 19.37 -0.22
N ALA A 176 6.94 18.64 -0.91
CA ALA A 176 8.14 19.21 -1.51
C ALA A 176 7.82 20.24 -2.61
N ILE A 177 6.85 19.96 -3.48
CA ILE A 177 6.41 20.90 -4.53
C ILE A 177 5.82 22.16 -3.91
N SER A 178 4.95 22.03 -2.90
CA SER A 178 4.36 23.17 -2.20
C SER A 178 5.44 24.05 -1.56
N TYR A 179 6.43 23.44 -0.90
CA TYR A 179 7.56 24.18 -0.34
C TYR A 179 8.30 24.99 -1.41
N TYR A 180 8.57 24.41 -2.58
CA TYR A 180 9.23 25.12 -3.68
C TYR A 180 8.39 26.29 -4.21
N ILE A 181 7.08 26.09 -4.36
CA ILE A 181 6.16 27.16 -4.78
C ILE A 181 6.18 28.29 -3.75
N GLU A 182 6.07 27.98 -2.47
CA GLU A 182 6.02 28.96 -1.38
C GLU A 182 7.34 29.74 -1.22
N THR A 183 8.48 29.07 -1.39
CA THR A 183 9.81 29.65 -1.10
C THR A 183 10.52 30.21 -2.33
N LYS A 184 10.35 29.59 -3.50
CA LYS A 184 11.01 29.97 -4.76
C LYS A 184 10.04 30.59 -5.78
N GLY A 185 8.73 30.62 -5.49
CA GLY A 185 7.71 31.19 -6.36
C GLY A 185 7.29 30.31 -7.54
N ALA A 186 7.88 29.12 -7.67
CA ALA A 186 7.60 28.17 -8.74
C ALA A 186 7.85 26.72 -8.28
N PRO A 187 7.13 25.74 -8.84
CA PRO A 187 7.42 24.33 -8.61
C PRO A 187 8.82 23.95 -9.17
N PRO A 188 9.44 22.86 -8.68
CA PRO A 188 10.75 22.44 -9.19
C PRO A 188 10.68 22.05 -10.67
N ALA A 189 11.75 22.32 -11.43
CA ALA A 189 11.82 22.01 -12.86
C ALA A 189 11.72 20.51 -13.15
N GLY A 190 12.16 19.67 -12.22
CA GLY A 190 12.04 18.23 -12.27
C GLY A 190 11.95 17.59 -10.89
N LEU A 191 11.62 16.30 -10.89
CA LEU A 191 11.61 15.43 -9.72
C LEU A 191 12.56 14.24 -9.95
N PRO A 192 13.89 14.49 -9.91
CA PRO A 192 14.89 13.47 -10.14
C PRO A 192 14.85 12.36 -9.09
N GLY A 193 15.43 11.21 -9.44
CA GLY A 193 15.73 10.15 -8.48
C GLY A 193 16.13 8.84 -9.12
N SER A 194 16.94 8.07 -8.40
CA SER A 194 17.21 6.68 -8.73
C SER A 194 16.10 5.77 -8.20
N LEU A 195 15.82 4.69 -8.93
CA LEU A 195 14.84 3.70 -8.47
C LEU A 195 15.39 2.89 -7.29
N ALA A 196 14.76 3.04 -6.13
CA ALA A 196 14.96 2.16 -4.98
C ALA A 196 14.67 0.69 -5.34
N ASP A 197 15.22 -0.25 -4.58
CA ASP A 197 15.24 -1.69 -4.91
C ASP A 197 13.89 -2.26 -5.36
N ASP A 198 12.82 -2.03 -4.60
CA ASP A 198 11.48 -2.51 -4.95
C ASP A 198 10.95 -1.92 -6.27
N ASN A 199 11.14 -0.61 -6.47
CA ASN A 199 10.74 0.05 -7.71
C ASN A 199 11.63 -0.36 -8.88
N ARG A 200 12.91 -0.62 -8.65
CA ARG A 200 13.85 -1.13 -9.65
C ARG A 200 13.44 -2.53 -10.11
N ILE A 201 13.10 -3.42 -9.17
CA ILE A 201 12.62 -4.77 -9.49
C ILE A 201 11.33 -4.69 -10.32
N ASN A 202 10.38 -3.85 -9.93
CA ASN A 202 9.15 -3.66 -10.69
C ASN A 202 9.40 -3.04 -12.07
N PHE A 203 10.33 -2.09 -12.17
CA PHE A 203 10.74 -1.51 -13.44
C PHE A 203 11.32 -2.56 -14.36
N GLN A 204 12.23 -3.40 -13.86
CA GLN A 204 12.86 -4.47 -14.65
C GLN A 204 11.83 -5.48 -15.17
N LYS A 205 10.81 -5.81 -14.37
CA LYS A 205 9.70 -6.68 -14.79
C LYS A 205 8.86 -6.05 -15.91
N GLU A 206 8.42 -4.80 -15.74
CA GLU A 206 7.63 -4.11 -16.77
C GLU A 206 8.47 -3.84 -18.02
N PHE A 207 9.76 -3.51 -17.88
CA PHE A 207 10.69 -3.33 -18.98
C PHE A 207 10.80 -4.60 -19.82
N ASP A 208 10.98 -5.76 -19.18
CA ASP A 208 11.07 -7.04 -19.89
C ASP A 208 9.76 -7.39 -20.60
N LYS A 209 8.63 -7.21 -19.92
CA LYS A 209 7.29 -7.40 -20.50
C LYS A 209 7.05 -6.51 -21.73
N HIS A 210 7.49 -5.25 -21.70
CA HIS A 210 7.40 -4.33 -22.85
C HIS A 210 8.35 -4.72 -23.98
N ARG A 211 9.54 -5.25 -23.65
CA ARG A 211 10.47 -5.82 -24.63
C ARG A 211 9.91 -7.06 -25.32
N GLU A 212 9.26 -7.94 -24.57
CA GLU A 212 8.63 -9.15 -25.11
C GLU A 212 7.40 -8.84 -25.96
N SER A 213 6.63 -7.81 -25.61
CA SER A 213 5.43 -7.44 -26.37
C SER A 213 5.74 -6.54 -27.58
N ASN A 214 6.85 -5.79 -27.54
CA ASN A 214 7.28 -4.90 -28.62
C ASN A 214 8.72 -5.20 -29.07
N HIS A 215 8.92 -6.33 -29.74
CA HIS A 215 10.25 -6.77 -30.19
C HIS A 215 10.96 -5.82 -31.16
N ASN A 216 10.21 -4.96 -31.87
CA ASN A 216 10.77 -3.97 -32.80
C ASN A 216 11.05 -2.61 -32.12
N GLY A 217 10.68 -2.46 -30.85
CA GLY A 217 10.96 -1.26 -30.07
C GLY A 217 12.42 -1.13 -29.69
N THR A 218 12.78 0.06 -29.22
CA THR A 218 14.09 0.36 -28.64
C THR A 218 14.06 0.19 -27.13
N ALA A 219 15.24 0.13 -26.50
CA ALA A 219 15.34 0.14 -25.04
C ALA A 219 14.70 1.39 -24.41
N ASP A 220 14.73 2.53 -25.10
CA ASP A 220 14.06 3.74 -24.63
C ASP A 220 12.54 3.56 -24.66
N ASP A 221 11.97 3.02 -25.75
CA ASP A 221 10.51 2.76 -25.84
C ASP A 221 10.02 1.87 -24.69
N TRP A 222 10.76 0.79 -24.39
CA TRP A 222 10.41 -0.12 -23.31
C TRP A 222 10.57 0.53 -21.93
N ALA A 223 11.60 1.35 -21.74
CA ALA A 223 11.81 2.10 -20.50
C ALA A 223 10.72 3.15 -20.26
N GLN A 224 10.35 3.88 -21.31
CA GLN A 224 9.27 4.86 -21.31
C GLN A 224 7.93 4.20 -20.95
N ALA A 225 7.63 3.03 -21.50
CA ALA A 225 6.43 2.29 -21.12
C ALA A 225 6.50 1.77 -19.68
N ALA A 226 7.63 1.15 -19.29
CA ALA A 226 7.83 0.59 -17.96
C ALA A 226 7.73 1.62 -16.83
N ILE A 227 8.31 2.82 -17.00
CA ILE A 227 8.26 3.84 -15.94
C ILE A 227 6.82 4.29 -15.66
N ARG A 228 5.99 4.38 -16.69
CA ARG A 228 4.57 4.77 -16.57
C ARG A 228 3.73 3.71 -15.88
N ASP A 229 4.19 2.46 -15.88
CA ASP A 229 3.47 1.34 -15.26
C ASP A 229 3.84 1.10 -13.79
N ILE A 230 4.97 1.61 -13.32
CA ILE A 230 5.38 1.46 -11.92
C ILE A 230 4.94 2.61 -11.01
N SER A 231 4.99 2.38 -9.69
CA SER A 231 4.53 3.35 -8.70
C SER A 231 5.29 4.68 -8.74
N PHE A 232 6.60 4.64 -9.06
CA PHE A 232 7.44 5.84 -9.15
C PHE A 232 6.95 6.81 -10.23
N GLY A 233 6.73 6.33 -11.46
CA GLY A 233 6.27 7.17 -12.57
C GLY A 233 4.82 7.58 -12.39
N LYS A 234 3.94 6.65 -11.97
CA LYS A 234 2.52 6.96 -11.68
C LYS A 234 2.35 8.09 -10.67
N ALA A 235 3.15 8.10 -9.59
CA ALA A 235 3.08 9.15 -8.58
C ALA A 235 3.47 10.53 -9.16
N ARG A 236 4.52 10.60 -9.97
CA ARG A 236 5.01 11.85 -10.60
C ARG A 236 4.06 12.36 -11.68
N GLN A 237 3.55 11.46 -12.52
CA GLN A 237 2.62 11.80 -13.59
C GLN A 237 1.33 12.44 -13.05
N LYS A 238 0.81 11.94 -11.92
CA LYS A 238 -0.35 12.52 -11.22
C LYS A 238 -0.11 13.95 -10.72
N LEU A 239 1.14 14.34 -10.52
CA LEU A 239 1.54 15.66 -10.04
C LEU A 239 1.95 16.61 -11.18
N GLY A 240 1.71 16.22 -12.43
CA GLY A 240 2.08 17.02 -13.60
C GLY A 240 3.49 16.77 -14.13
N TYR A 241 4.21 15.75 -13.61
CA TYR A 241 5.57 15.41 -14.04
C TYR A 241 5.57 14.11 -14.85
N GLY A 242 5.12 14.18 -16.11
CA GLY A 242 4.91 13.02 -16.98
C GLY A 242 5.91 12.87 -18.13
N VAL A 243 6.83 13.81 -18.29
CA VAL A 243 7.92 13.74 -19.27
C VAL A 243 9.12 13.11 -18.57
N PHE A 244 9.52 11.90 -18.97
CA PHE A 244 10.59 11.16 -18.30
C PHE A 244 11.86 11.16 -19.15
N GLU A 245 12.94 11.71 -18.60
CA GLU A 245 14.31 11.51 -19.08
C GLU A 245 14.88 10.31 -18.33
N ILE A 246 15.20 9.22 -19.05
CA ILE A 246 15.60 7.95 -18.45
C ILE A 246 17.01 7.58 -18.90
N GLU A 247 17.88 7.35 -17.93
CA GLU A 247 19.23 6.84 -18.17
C GLU A 247 19.32 5.39 -17.70
N LEU A 248 19.61 4.48 -18.64
CA LEU A 248 19.80 3.06 -18.39
C LEU A 248 21.30 2.74 -18.33
N LEU A 249 21.79 2.35 -17.15
CA LEU A 249 23.20 2.10 -16.92
C LEU A 249 23.49 0.63 -16.62
N GLY A 250 24.21 0.00 -17.55
CA GLY A 250 24.59 -1.41 -17.48
C GLY A 250 23.42 -2.39 -17.57
N SER A 251 23.73 -3.67 -17.68
CA SER A 251 22.75 -4.75 -17.73
C SER A 251 23.04 -5.84 -16.70
N ILE A 252 22.02 -6.57 -16.30
CA ILE A 252 22.10 -7.67 -15.35
C ILE A 252 21.03 -8.73 -15.66
N ASN A 253 21.30 -9.98 -15.26
CA ASN A 253 20.30 -11.05 -15.23
C ASN A 253 19.80 -11.22 -13.78
N VAL A 254 18.49 -11.20 -13.56
CA VAL A 254 17.86 -11.30 -12.24
C VAL A 254 16.76 -12.36 -12.28
N GLY A 255 17.01 -13.52 -11.68
CA GLY A 255 16.11 -14.67 -11.82
C GLY A 255 15.95 -15.05 -13.30
N ASP A 256 14.71 -15.02 -13.78
CA ASP A 256 14.38 -15.31 -15.18
C ASP A 256 14.54 -14.10 -16.11
N LEU A 257 14.64 -12.88 -15.55
CA LEU A 257 14.79 -11.64 -16.33
C LEU A 257 16.22 -11.54 -16.87
N LYS A 258 16.36 -11.51 -18.20
CA LYS A 258 17.67 -11.45 -18.88
C LYS A 258 17.96 -10.06 -19.42
N ASN A 259 19.21 -9.60 -19.30
CA ASN A 259 19.70 -8.32 -19.85
C ASN A 259 18.79 -7.13 -19.50
N VAL A 260 18.30 -7.05 -18.27
CA VAL A 260 17.52 -5.90 -17.78
C VAL A 260 18.45 -4.81 -17.23
N PRO A 261 18.04 -3.53 -17.22
CA PRO A 261 18.89 -2.44 -16.75
C PRO A 261 19.33 -2.61 -15.30
N LYS A 262 20.63 -2.44 -15.01
CA LYS A 262 21.18 -2.62 -13.65
C LYS A 262 20.93 -1.40 -12.77
N LYS A 263 21.15 -0.20 -13.30
CA LYS A 263 20.89 1.08 -12.65
C LYS A 263 19.99 1.92 -13.55
N ILE A 264 19.02 2.60 -12.94
CA ILE A 264 18.05 3.44 -13.64
C ILE A 264 17.99 4.78 -12.91
N ASN A 265 18.40 5.84 -13.60
CA ASN A 265 18.23 7.22 -13.16
C ASN A 265 17.11 7.86 -13.97
N ILE A 266 16.26 8.62 -13.29
CA ILE A 266 15.08 9.22 -13.92
C ILE A 266 14.97 10.65 -13.49
N ILE A 267 14.78 11.54 -14.46
CA ILE A 267 14.33 12.91 -14.22
C ILE A 267 12.91 13.01 -14.79
N ALA A 268 11.94 13.22 -13.92
CA ALA A 268 10.58 13.52 -14.35
C ALA A 268 10.42 15.03 -14.45
N ARG A 269 10.17 15.54 -15.65
CA ARG A 269 9.93 16.95 -15.96
C ARG A 269 8.43 17.24 -16.03
N GLN A 270 8.09 18.50 -15.85
CA GLN A 270 6.72 18.99 -16.05
C GLN A 270 6.30 18.87 -17.53
N TYR A 271 4.99 18.81 -17.75
CA TYR A 271 4.38 18.88 -19.09
C TYR A 271 4.58 20.23 -19.77
#